data_AF-A0AAE9THM6-F1
#
_entry.id   AF-A0AAE9THM6-F1
#
_cell.length_a   1.000
_cell.length_b   1.000
_cell.length_c   1.000
_cell.angle_alpha   90.00
_cell.angle_beta   90.00
_cell.angle_gamma   90.00
#
_symmetry.space_group_name_H-M   'P 1'
#
loop_
_entity.id
_entity.type
_entity.pdbx_description
1 polymer ?
#
loop_
_entity_poly.entity_id
_entity_poly.type
_entity_poly.pdbx_seq_one_letter_code
_entity_poly.pdbx_strand_id
1 'polypeptide(L)'
;MAQITDKMAQDAYIYGYSMDEAYKFFYETAVKTDTPLNRFQNIRHLADDTYTDHPTINNDTLHLQGWLDLSAEPVIISVPDMDKGRYWILHTMDMGHYTTSMIGSRTHGTKGGHFMFASRSWKGETPASVTEVIRVDSDILKVMGRIMATSKDDEKVALGYMDDWNVRTLSAYLGQPGPKATEHQWPDPASTNWLQRVNFVLCQGDMGTADKHWLAQYKETGLAPCNTKLSAAQMAAAKQGEKQGLAYLNALLPKMTSSEGLLGTRAELQNQKRDLFAEGTLIGQWGLPPEESVTLR
;
A
#
# COMPACT_ATOMS: atom_id res chain seq x y z
N MET A 1 -19.85 30.50 7.02
CA MET A 1 -19.00 29.34 6.69
C MET A 1 -17.68 29.90 6.16
N ALA A 2 -16.54 29.34 6.57
CA ALA A 2 -15.25 29.75 6.02
C ALA A 2 -15.21 29.41 4.51
N GLN A 3 -14.65 30.30 3.70
CA GLN A 3 -14.56 30.12 2.24
C GLN A 3 -13.42 29.16 1.91
N ILE A 4 -13.70 28.15 1.08
CA ILE A 4 -12.67 27.25 0.53
C ILE A 4 -11.87 28.04 -0.51
N THR A 5 -10.58 28.26 -0.26
CA THR A 5 -9.70 28.96 -1.21
C THR A 5 -9.14 27.98 -2.24
N ASP A 6 -8.75 28.48 -3.42
CA ASP A 6 -8.09 27.67 -4.44
C ASP A 6 -6.83 26.97 -3.90
N LYS A 7 -6.03 27.67 -3.09
CA LYS A 7 -4.83 27.09 -2.47
C LYS A 7 -5.17 25.95 -1.49
N MET A 8 -6.20 26.13 -0.67
CA MET A 8 -6.65 25.08 0.26
C MET A 8 -7.16 23.86 -0.50
N ALA A 9 -7.91 24.07 -1.58
CA ALA A 9 -8.38 22.99 -2.44
C ALA A 9 -7.23 22.23 -3.13
N GLN A 10 -6.24 22.97 -3.64
CA GLN A 10 -5.01 22.40 -4.20
C GLN A 10 -4.24 21.56 -3.17
N ASP A 11 -4.03 22.09 -1.96
CA ASP A 11 -3.28 21.41 -0.91
C ASP A 11 -4.01 20.16 -0.40
N ALA A 12 -5.33 20.23 -0.25
CA ALA A 12 -6.15 19.08 0.11
C ALA A 12 -6.06 17.96 -0.95
N TYR A 13 -6.06 18.33 -2.25
CA TYR A 13 -5.84 17.37 -3.32
C TYR A 13 -4.45 16.75 -3.26
N ILE A 14 -3.39 17.54 -3.10
CA ILE A 14 -2.01 17.03 -3.02
C ILE A 14 -1.84 16.09 -1.82
N TYR A 15 -2.45 16.40 -0.68
CA TYR A 15 -2.51 15.46 0.45
C TYR A 15 -3.24 14.15 0.09
N GLY A 16 -4.39 14.25 -0.60
CA GLY A 16 -5.19 13.11 -0.99
C GLY A 16 -4.63 12.30 -2.16
N TYR A 17 -3.66 12.84 -2.91
CA TYR A 17 -3.18 12.29 -4.18
C TYR A 17 -2.71 10.84 -4.06
N SER A 18 -1.79 10.56 -3.14
CA SER A 18 -1.22 9.23 -2.96
C SER A 18 -2.28 8.18 -2.60
N MET A 19 -3.25 8.55 -1.75
CA MET A 19 -4.38 7.68 -1.40
C MET A 19 -5.31 7.44 -2.59
N ASP A 20 -5.60 8.48 -3.37
CA ASP A 20 -6.47 8.37 -4.54
C ASP A 20 -5.87 7.46 -5.62
N GLU A 21 -4.58 7.62 -5.91
CA GLU A 21 -3.85 6.78 -6.86
C GLU A 21 -3.66 5.35 -6.35
N ALA A 22 -3.40 5.16 -5.05
CA ALA A 22 -3.35 3.83 -4.43
C ALA A 22 -4.70 3.11 -4.58
N TYR A 23 -5.80 3.82 -4.34
CA TYR A 23 -7.15 3.29 -4.50
C TYR A 23 -7.50 2.97 -5.95
N LYS A 24 -7.19 3.85 -6.91
CA LYS A 24 -7.41 3.57 -8.34
C LYS A 24 -6.66 2.32 -8.77
N PHE A 25 -5.40 2.18 -8.34
CA PHE A 25 -4.59 1.01 -8.64
C PHE A 25 -5.21 -0.26 -8.03
N PHE A 26 -5.62 -0.22 -6.75
CA PHE A 26 -6.34 -1.32 -6.11
C PHE A 26 -7.63 -1.69 -6.85
N TYR A 27 -8.43 -0.69 -7.24
CA TYR A 27 -9.69 -0.91 -7.94
C TYR A 27 -9.49 -1.62 -9.28
N GLU A 28 -8.56 -1.14 -10.11
CA GLU A 28 -8.29 -1.72 -11.41
C GLU A 28 -7.66 -3.12 -11.32
N THR A 29 -6.81 -3.37 -10.31
CA THR A 29 -6.06 -4.64 -10.21
C THR A 29 -6.74 -5.70 -9.38
N ALA A 30 -7.61 -5.33 -8.43
CA ALA A 30 -8.27 -6.28 -7.53
C ALA A 30 -9.80 -6.27 -7.64
N VAL A 31 -10.44 -5.11 -7.57
CA VAL A 31 -11.92 -5.02 -7.56
C VAL A 31 -12.49 -5.40 -8.92
N LYS A 32 -12.00 -4.79 -9.99
CA LYS A 32 -12.51 -4.99 -11.36
C LYS A 32 -12.19 -6.37 -11.92
N THR A 33 -11.12 -6.99 -11.45
CA THR A 33 -10.66 -8.32 -11.86
C THR A 33 -11.19 -9.44 -10.96
N ASP A 34 -11.95 -9.10 -9.91
CA ASP A 34 -12.42 -10.03 -8.87
C ASP A 34 -11.27 -10.86 -8.25
N THR A 35 -10.14 -10.20 -8.00
CA THR A 35 -8.98 -10.84 -7.35
C THR A 35 -9.31 -11.11 -5.88
N PRO A 36 -9.19 -12.36 -5.40
CA PRO A 36 -9.41 -12.67 -3.99
C PRO A 36 -8.41 -11.96 -3.08
N LEU A 37 -8.92 -11.26 -2.07
CA LEU A 37 -8.10 -10.69 -1.00
C LEU A 37 -7.59 -11.80 -0.06
N ASN A 38 -6.52 -11.51 0.69
CA ASN A 38 -5.86 -12.47 1.58
C ASN A 38 -5.38 -13.74 0.85
N ARG A 39 -4.92 -13.58 -0.39
CA ARG A 39 -4.33 -14.62 -1.23
C ARG A 39 -3.18 -14.04 -2.04
N PHE A 40 -2.20 -14.88 -2.36
CA PHE A 40 -1.14 -14.52 -3.29
C PHE A 40 -1.55 -14.77 -4.74
N GLN A 41 -1.18 -13.83 -5.60
CA GLN A 41 -1.03 -13.97 -7.04
C GLN A 41 0.47 -14.18 -7.30
N ASN A 42 0.83 -15.33 -7.83
CA ASN A 42 2.23 -15.73 -7.95
C ASN A 42 2.71 -15.50 -9.38
N ILE A 43 3.75 -14.68 -9.54
CA ILE A 43 4.49 -14.55 -10.79
C ILE A 43 5.68 -15.51 -10.68
N ARG A 44 5.48 -16.70 -11.26
CA ARG A 44 6.35 -17.88 -11.06
C ARG A 44 7.56 -17.93 -12.00
N HIS A 45 7.73 -16.94 -12.86
CA HIS A 45 8.82 -16.87 -13.82
C HIS A 45 9.52 -15.53 -13.73
N LEU A 46 10.84 -15.54 -13.91
CA LEU A 46 11.58 -14.30 -14.07
C LEU A 46 11.14 -13.60 -15.36
N ALA A 47 11.03 -12.27 -15.30
CA ALA A 47 10.63 -11.50 -16.44
C ALA A 47 11.74 -11.44 -17.50
N ASP A 48 11.39 -11.76 -18.74
CA ASP A 48 12.27 -11.61 -19.90
C ASP A 48 11.85 -10.41 -20.77
N ASP A 49 12.49 -10.25 -21.92
CA ASP A 49 12.23 -9.17 -22.87
C ASP A 49 10.84 -9.25 -23.54
N THR A 50 10.09 -10.34 -23.31
CA THR A 50 8.74 -10.54 -23.81
C THR A 50 7.65 -10.24 -22.77
N TYR A 51 8.01 -10.04 -21.50
CA TYR A 51 7.07 -9.78 -20.42
C TYR A 51 6.53 -8.33 -20.48
N THR A 52 5.22 -8.18 -20.68
CA THR A 52 4.57 -6.88 -20.84
C THR A 52 3.55 -6.54 -19.75
N ASP A 53 3.21 -7.49 -18.88
CA ASP A 53 2.10 -7.35 -17.93
C ASP A 53 2.39 -6.34 -16.81
N HIS A 54 3.67 -6.15 -16.43
CA HIS A 54 4.09 -5.15 -15.46
C HIS A 54 5.33 -4.41 -15.99
N PRO A 55 5.17 -3.19 -16.51
CA PRO A 55 6.30 -2.38 -16.95
C PRO A 55 7.32 -2.23 -15.82
N THR A 56 8.61 -2.49 -16.10
CA THR A 56 9.75 -2.39 -15.15
C THR A 56 9.85 -3.45 -14.04
N ILE A 57 9.16 -4.59 -14.16
CA ILE A 57 9.47 -5.75 -13.31
C ILE A 57 10.94 -6.17 -13.51
N ASN A 58 11.63 -6.53 -12.43
CA ASN A 58 13.03 -6.95 -12.53
C ASN A 58 13.16 -8.42 -12.98
N ASN A 59 14.32 -8.78 -13.51
CA ASN A 59 14.68 -10.16 -13.87
C ASN A 59 15.51 -10.84 -12.76
N ASP A 60 15.58 -10.22 -11.57
CA ASP A 60 16.43 -10.70 -10.47
C ASP A 60 15.67 -11.58 -9.47
N THR A 61 14.34 -11.47 -9.45
CA THR A 61 13.49 -12.10 -8.42
C THR A 61 12.19 -12.67 -8.98
N LEU A 62 11.77 -13.80 -8.42
CA LEU A 62 10.38 -14.26 -8.48
C LEU A 62 9.51 -13.37 -7.57
N HIS A 63 8.23 -13.21 -7.93
CA HIS A 63 7.34 -12.32 -7.21
C HIS A 63 6.07 -13.03 -6.71
N LEU A 64 5.75 -12.76 -5.46
CA LEU A 64 4.45 -13.03 -4.84
C LEU A 64 3.79 -11.67 -4.65
N GLN A 65 2.56 -11.48 -5.11
CA GLN A 65 1.85 -10.22 -4.85
C GLN A 65 0.43 -10.48 -4.39
N GLY A 66 -0.20 -9.48 -3.80
CA GLY A 66 -1.59 -9.58 -3.41
C GLY A 66 -2.02 -8.40 -2.57
N TRP A 67 -3.23 -8.53 -2.02
CA TRP A 67 -3.83 -7.54 -1.16
C TRP A 67 -4.30 -8.21 0.12
N LEU A 68 -3.97 -7.63 1.27
CA LEU A 68 -4.56 -8.05 2.54
C LEU A 68 -5.82 -7.24 2.80
N ASP A 69 -6.81 -7.90 3.43
CA ASP A 69 -7.96 -7.25 4.05
C ASP A 69 -8.01 -7.66 5.52
N LEU A 70 -7.78 -6.67 6.39
CA LEU A 70 -7.72 -6.78 7.84
C LEU A 70 -9.01 -6.31 8.52
N SER A 71 -10.01 -5.89 7.74
CA SER A 71 -11.21 -5.22 8.26
C SER A 71 -12.05 -6.12 9.18
N ALA A 72 -12.06 -7.44 8.91
CA ALA A 72 -12.77 -8.41 9.73
C ALA A 72 -11.91 -8.96 10.88
N GLU A 73 -10.64 -9.26 10.61
CA GLU A 73 -9.68 -9.83 11.56
C GLU A 73 -8.23 -9.69 11.07
N PRO A 74 -7.22 -9.86 11.93
CA PRO A 74 -5.82 -9.89 11.52
C PRO A 74 -5.51 -10.98 10.50
N VAL A 75 -4.45 -10.76 9.73
CA VAL A 75 -3.97 -11.70 8.71
C VAL A 75 -2.50 -12.01 8.96
N ILE A 76 -2.15 -13.28 8.85
CA ILE A 76 -0.81 -13.79 9.09
C ILE A 76 -0.19 -14.22 7.77
N ILE A 77 0.97 -13.65 7.45
CA ILE A 77 1.84 -14.13 6.39
C ILE A 77 2.89 -15.05 7.02
N SER A 78 2.97 -16.29 6.53
CA SER A 78 4.01 -17.25 6.90
C SER A 78 5.08 -17.26 5.82
N VAL A 79 6.32 -17.08 6.22
CA VAL A 79 7.50 -17.15 5.36
C VAL A 79 8.39 -18.29 5.89
N PRO A 80 8.81 -19.27 5.05
CA PRO A 80 9.72 -20.31 5.48
C PRO A 80 11.11 -19.74 5.79
N ASP A 81 11.92 -20.50 6.54
CA ASP A 81 13.36 -20.26 6.55
C ASP A 81 13.92 -20.44 5.13
N MET A 82 14.83 -19.56 4.73
CA MET A 82 15.43 -19.52 3.39
C MET A 82 16.87 -20.06 3.44
N ASP A 83 17.44 -20.40 2.28
CA ASP A 83 18.85 -20.78 2.17
C ASP A 83 19.79 -19.59 2.38
N LYS A 84 20.99 -19.90 2.88
CA LYS A 84 22.01 -18.89 3.16
C LYS A 84 22.44 -18.18 1.88
N GLY A 85 22.32 -16.85 1.88
CA GLY A 85 22.78 -15.99 0.80
C GLY A 85 21.71 -15.64 -0.24
N ARG A 86 20.52 -16.26 -0.19
CA ARG A 86 19.40 -15.86 -1.05
C ARG A 86 18.77 -14.59 -0.53
N TYR A 87 18.64 -13.59 -1.40
CA TYR A 87 17.85 -12.40 -1.09
C TYR A 87 16.36 -12.73 -1.12
N TRP A 88 15.64 -12.26 -0.10
CA TRP A 88 14.19 -12.30 -0.07
C TRP A 88 13.64 -11.13 0.71
N ILE A 89 12.42 -10.70 0.39
CA ILE A 89 11.72 -9.62 1.10
C ILE A 89 10.21 -9.83 1.05
N LEU A 90 9.56 -9.58 2.18
CA LEU A 90 8.13 -9.32 2.35
C LEU A 90 7.97 -7.81 2.59
N HIS A 91 7.57 -7.12 1.52
CA HIS A 91 7.27 -5.69 1.52
C HIS A 91 5.76 -5.49 1.59
N THR A 92 5.32 -4.65 2.52
CA THR A 92 3.92 -4.24 2.60
C THR A 92 3.79 -2.72 2.63
N MET A 93 2.71 -2.23 2.05
CA MET A 93 2.38 -0.80 2.03
C MET A 93 0.90 -0.58 2.35
N ASP A 94 0.61 0.51 3.05
CA ASP A 94 -0.75 0.94 3.34
C ASP A 94 -1.37 1.72 2.17
N MET A 95 -2.68 1.96 2.24
CA MET A 95 -3.41 2.75 1.23
C MET A 95 -3.04 4.24 1.26
N GLY A 96 -2.27 4.69 2.25
CA GLY A 96 -1.65 6.01 2.30
C GLY A 96 -0.36 6.12 1.49
N HIS A 97 0.12 5.01 0.91
CA HIS A 97 1.40 4.88 0.20
C HIS A 97 2.63 4.85 1.11
N TYR A 98 2.47 4.55 2.40
CA TYR A 98 3.59 4.32 3.31
C TYR A 98 4.00 2.86 3.31
N THR A 99 5.31 2.60 3.36
CA THR A 99 5.82 1.26 3.66
C THR A 99 5.53 0.90 5.11
N THR A 100 4.86 -0.23 5.32
CA THR A 100 4.49 -0.76 6.64
C THR A 100 5.43 -1.85 7.13
N SER A 101 6.05 -2.62 6.23
CA SER A 101 7.06 -3.61 6.60
C SER A 101 8.07 -3.88 5.47
N MET A 102 9.32 -4.16 5.84
CA MET A 102 10.41 -4.59 4.96
C MET A 102 11.15 -5.77 5.62
N ILE A 103 10.47 -6.90 5.71
CA ILE A 103 10.95 -8.08 6.41
C ILE A 103 11.67 -8.95 5.40
N GLY A 104 12.96 -9.20 5.57
CA GLY A 104 13.71 -9.90 4.54
C GLY A 104 15.11 -10.28 4.95
N SER A 105 15.87 -10.82 4.01
CA SER A 105 17.24 -11.30 4.25
C SER A 105 18.17 -10.25 4.82
N ARG A 106 17.96 -8.97 4.50
CA ARG A 106 18.74 -7.84 5.03
C ARG A 106 18.58 -7.69 6.56
N THR A 107 17.38 -7.91 7.07
CA THR A 107 17.04 -7.70 8.49
C THR A 107 16.96 -9.00 9.30
N HIS A 108 16.69 -10.13 8.64
CA HIS A 108 16.43 -11.43 9.27
C HIS A 108 17.35 -12.57 8.78
N GLY A 109 18.26 -12.31 7.83
CA GLY A 109 19.13 -13.32 7.25
C GLY A 109 18.34 -14.46 6.61
N THR A 110 18.52 -15.68 7.10
CA THR A 110 17.81 -16.86 6.61
C THR A 110 16.49 -17.12 7.31
N LYS A 111 16.14 -16.34 8.35
CA LYS A 111 15.02 -16.68 9.24
C LYS A 111 13.71 -16.12 8.73
N GLY A 112 12.79 -17.03 8.43
CA GLY A 112 11.40 -16.73 8.16
C GLY A 112 10.62 -16.54 9.45
N GLY A 113 9.30 -16.71 9.38
CA GLY A 113 8.43 -16.57 10.54
C GLY A 113 6.96 -16.42 10.21
N HIS A 114 6.18 -16.12 11.24
CA HIS A 114 4.76 -15.81 11.14
C HIS A 114 4.56 -14.32 11.47
N PHE A 115 4.25 -13.53 10.45
CA PHE A 115 4.12 -12.07 10.55
C PHE A 115 2.64 -11.70 10.53
N MET A 116 2.13 -11.20 11.65
CA MET A 116 0.71 -10.86 11.81
C MET A 116 0.48 -9.39 11.53
N PHE A 117 -0.34 -9.08 10.53
CA PHE A 117 -0.81 -7.75 10.21
C PHE A 117 -2.14 -7.52 10.89
N ALA A 118 -2.23 -6.45 11.68
CA ALA A 118 -3.44 -6.12 12.42
C ALA A 118 -3.70 -4.61 12.38
N SER A 119 -4.96 -4.22 12.19
CA SER A 119 -5.40 -2.84 12.35
C SER A 119 -5.04 -2.32 13.76
N ARG A 120 -4.75 -1.02 13.90
CA ARG A 120 -4.46 -0.41 15.22
C ARG A 120 -5.62 -0.55 16.22
N SER A 121 -6.83 -0.62 15.69
CA SER A 121 -8.06 -0.80 16.47
C SER A 121 -8.20 -2.21 17.05
N TRP A 122 -7.56 -3.23 16.47
CA TRP A 122 -7.69 -4.63 16.93
C TRP A 122 -7.09 -4.84 18.32
N LYS A 123 -7.87 -5.44 19.24
CA LYS A 123 -7.50 -5.66 20.66
C LYS A 123 -7.47 -7.14 21.09
N GLY A 124 -7.50 -8.07 20.13
CA GLY A 124 -7.41 -9.49 20.45
C GLY A 124 -6.01 -9.92 20.91
N GLU A 125 -5.89 -11.19 21.25
CA GLU A 125 -4.63 -11.80 21.68
C GLU A 125 -3.79 -12.25 20.49
N THR A 126 -2.49 -11.97 20.55
CA THR A 126 -1.52 -12.46 19.56
C THR A 126 -1.13 -13.90 19.91
N PRO A 127 -1.26 -14.86 18.98
CA PRO A 127 -0.77 -16.22 19.21
C PRO A 127 0.74 -16.23 19.51
N ALA A 128 1.18 -17.07 20.46
CA ALA A 128 2.58 -17.15 20.86
C ALA A 128 3.53 -17.60 19.73
N SER A 129 3.00 -18.22 18.68
CA SER A 129 3.75 -18.62 17.48
C SER A 129 4.00 -17.47 16.51
N VAL A 130 3.37 -16.30 16.67
CA VAL A 130 3.60 -15.13 15.85
C VAL A 130 4.98 -14.55 16.17
N THR A 131 5.79 -14.37 15.13
CA THR A 131 7.14 -13.82 15.21
C THR A 131 7.12 -12.31 15.46
N GLU A 132 6.27 -11.60 14.72
CA GLU A 132 6.13 -10.14 14.83
C GLU A 132 4.70 -9.70 14.50
N VAL A 133 4.24 -8.63 15.17
CA VAL A 133 2.95 -7.99 14.87
C VAL A 133 3.18 -6.63 14.22
N ILE A 134 2.71 -6.48 12.99
CA ILE A 134 2.77 -5.24 12.22
C ILE A 134 1.43 -4.52 12.38
N ARG A 135 1.45 -3.37 13.06
CA ARG A 135 0.27 -2.54 13.26
C ARG A 135 0.15 -1.52 12.14
N VAL A 136 -0.96 -1.59 11.40
CA VAL A 136 -1.18 -0.77 10.21
C VAL A 136 -2.34 0.20 10.35
N ASP A 137 -2.25 1.29 9.59
CA ASP A 137 -3.20 2.40 9.62
C ASP A 137 -4.36 2.22 8.64
N SER A 138 -4.22 1.41 7.59
CA SER A 138 -5.32 1.01 6.70
C SER A 138 -5.62 -0.48 6.81
N ASP A 139 -6.89 -0.84 6.64
CA ASP A 139 -7.32 -2.24 6.68
C ASP A 139 -7.00 -2.99 5.38
N ILE A 140 -6.85 -2.27 4.26
CA ILE A 140 -6.34 -2.82 3.00
C ILE A 140 -4.85 -2.55 2.89
N LEU A 141 -4.05 -3.56 2.55
CA LEU A 141 -2.60 -3.43 2.35
C LEU A 141 -2.19 -4.05 1.03
N LYS A 142 -1.26 -3.42 0.31
CA LYS A 142 -0.54 -4.08 -0.78
C LYS A 142 0.57 -4.95 -0.21
N VAL A 143 0.73 -6.15 -0.78
CA VAL A 143 1.81 -7.08 -0.45
C VAL A 143 2.66 -7.35 -1.68
N MET A 144 3.97 -7.36 -1.49
CA MET A 144 4.96 -7.78 -2.47
C MET A 144 6.04 -8.63 -1.78
N GLY A 145 6.05 -9.92 -2.10
CA GLY A 145 7.14 -10.84 -1.82
C GLY A 145 8.09 -10.89 -3.01
N ARG A 146 9.40 -10.84 -2.76
CA ARG A 146 10.42 -11.08 -3.80
C ARG A 146 11.40 -12.14 -3.31
N ILE A 147 11.77 -13.07 -4.18
CA ILE A 147 12.74 -14.13 -3.89
C ILE A 147 13.75 -14.18 -5.03
N MET A 148 15.03 -13.99 -4.71
CA MET A 148 16.11 -13.99 -5.70
C MET A 148 16.24 -15.35 -6.39
N ALA A 149 16.43 -15.32 -7.70
CA ALA A 149 16.84 -16.46 -8.49
C ALA A 149 17.91 -16.01 -9.49
N THR A 150 19.03 -16.74 -9.55
CA THR A 150 20.23 -16.34 -10.30
C THR A 150 20.45 -17.12 -11.59
N SER A 151 19.66 -18.18 -11.81
CA SER A 151 19.68 -19.03 -13.01
C SER A 151 18.39 -19.85 -13.10
N LYS A 152 18.13 -20.51 -14.23
CA LYS A 152 16.95 -21.39 -14.41
C LYS A 152 16.91 -22.58 -13.45
N ASP A 153 18.06 -23.09 -13.01
CA ASP A 153 18.09 -24.19 -12.04
C ASP A 153 17.88 -23.66 -10.62
N ASP A 154 18.41 -22.48 -10.31
CA ASP A 154 18.17 -21.79 -9.04
C ASP A 154 16.72 -21.29 -8.90
N GLU A 155 16.07 -20.93 -10.02
CA GLU A 155 14.64 -20.58 -10.08
C GLU A 155 13.76 -21.71 -9.52
N LYS A 156 14.09 -22.98 -9.79
CA LYS A 156 13.36 -24.13 -9.23
C LYS A 156 13.49 -24.22 -7.71
N VAL A 157 14.66 -23.87 -7.18
CA VAL A 157 14.88 -23.83 -5.72
C VAL A 157 14.09 -22.68 -5.11
N ALA A 158 14.16 -21.48 -5.71
CA ALA A 158 13.39 -20.32 -5.29
C ALA A 158 11.87 -20.58 -5.32
N LEU A 159 11.38 -21.30 -6.34
CA LEU A 159 9.99 -21.71 -6.45
C LEU A 159 9.55 -22.64 -5.31
N GLY A 160 10.43 -23.56 -4.88
CA GLY A 160 10.16 -24.42 -3.73
C GLY A 160 9.89 -23.61 -2.46
N TYR A 161 10.73 -22.61 -2.18
CA TYR A 161 10.48 -21.69 -1.07
C TYR A 161 9.21 -20.86 -1.28
N MET A 162 8.99 -20.35 -2.49
CA MET A 162 7.81 -19.55 -2.83
C MET A 162 6.50 -20.30 -2.57
N ASP A 163 6.46 -21.61 -2.82
CA ASP A 163 5.28 -22.46 -2.58
C ASP A 163 4.98 -22.65 -1.08
N ASP A 164 5.98 -22.49 -0.22
CA ASP A 164 5.82 -22.56 1.24
C ASP A 164 5.41 -21.21 1.87
N TRP A 165 5.40 -20.12 1.11
CA TRP A 165 4.80 -18.85 1.57
C TRP A 165 3.29 -19.00 1.66
N ASN A 166 2.69 -18.49 2.73
CA ASN A 166 1.25 -18.64 2.97
C ASN A 166 0.62 -17.40 3.58
N VAL A 167 -0.65 -17.14 3.26
CA VAL A 167 -1.49 -16.08 3.84
C VAL A 167 -2.73 -16.72 4.43
N ARG A 168 -2.97 -16.47 5.73
CA ARG A 168 -4.16 -16.96 6.45
C ARG A 168 -4.73 -15.86 7.32
N THR A 169 -6.05 -15.74 7.38
CA THR A 169 -6.68 -14.93 8.44
C THR A 169 -6.38 -15.55 9.81
N LEU A 170 -6.48 -14.78 10.89
CA LEU A 170 -6.16 -15.24 12.24
C LEU A 170 -6.97 -16.48 12.63
N SER A 171 -8.28 -16.46 12.39
CA SER A 171 -9.16 -17.60 12.63
C SER A 171 -8.73 -18.86 11.85
N ALA A 172 -8.41 -18.72 10.57
CA ALA A 172 -7.92 -19.81 9.73
C ALA A 172 -6.54 -20.33 10.19
N TYR A 173 -5.66 -19.44 10.68
CA TYR A 173 -4.37 -19.81 11.26
C TYR A 173 -4.55 -20.65 12.53
N LEU A 174 -5.51 -20.28 13.38
CA LEU A 174 -5.84 -20.97 14.63
C LEU A 174 -6.71 -22.22 14.44
N GLY A 175 -7.23 -22.46 13.24
CA GLY A 175 -8.18 -23.56 12.97
C GLY A 175 -9.54 -23.35 13.64
N GLN A 176 -9.98 -22.09 13.78
CA GLN A 176 -11.22 -21.71 14.46
C GLN A 176 -12.22 -21.08 13.48
N PRO A 177 -13.52 -21.08 13.80
CA PRO A 177 -14.51 -20.30 13.06
C PRO A 177 -14.15 -18.80 13.11
N GLY A 178 -14.02 -18.18 11.94
CA GLY A 178 -13.75 -16.75 11.81
C GLY A 178 -14.99 -15.88 11.74
N PRO A 179 -14.82 -14.55 11.89
CA PRO A 179 -15.86 -13.61 11.54
C PRO A 179 -16.22 -13.71 10.05
N LYS A 180 -17.41 -13.24 9.70
CA LYS A 180 -17.77 -13.04 8.29
C LYS A 180 -16.82 -11.99 7.70
N ALA A 181 -16.29 -12.24 6.50
CA ALA A 181 -15.54 -11.24 5.76
C ALA A 181 -16.38 -9.96 5.57
N THR A 182 -15.73 -8.80 5.68
CA THR A 182 -16.37 -7.51 5.47
C THR A 182 -16.77 -7.37 4.01
N GLU A 183 -18.00 -6.96 3.77
CA GLU A 183 -18.46 -6.61 2.43
C GLU A 183 -18.23 -5.12 2.19
N HIS A 184 -17.48 -4.80 1.14
CA HIS A 184 -17.12 -3.43 0.78
C HIS A 184 -17.89 -2.98 -0.46
N GLN A 185 -18.46 -1.78 -0.40
CA GLN A 185 -19.02 -1.11 -1.58
C GLN A 185 -17.97 -0.16 -2.15
N TRP A 186 -17.08 -0.69 -2.98
CA TRP A 186 -15.97 0.05 -3.57
C TRP A 186 -16.48 1.16 -4.52
N PRO A 187 -16.19 2.46 -4.25
CA PRO A 187 -16.57 3.55 -5.16
C PRO A 187 -15.90 3.42 -6.54
N ASP A 188 -16.68 3.36 -7.61
CA ASP A 188 -16.13 3.27 -8.98
C ASP A 188 -15.39 4.57 -9.37
N PRO A 189 -14.07 4.52 -9.68
CA PRO A 189 -13.31 5.68 -10.12
C PRO A 189 -13.88 6.39 -11.35
N ALA A 190 -14.62 5.69 -12.22
CA ALA A 190 -15.23 6.28 -13.40
C ALA A 190 -16.43 7.20 -13.08
N SER A 191 -17.08 7.00 -11.93
CA SER A 191 -18.31 7.72 -11.54
C SER A 191 -18.15 8.59 -10.29
N THR A 192 -16.97 8.61 -9.68
CA THR A 192 -16.68 9.36 -8.44
C THR A 192 -15.52 10.33 -8.63
N ASN A 193 -15.39 11.31 -7.74
CA ASN A 193 -14.21 12.18 -7.69
C ASN A 193 -13.21 11.71 -6.61
N TRP A 194 -12.01 12.29 -6.62
CA TRP A 194 -10.95 11.94 -5.67
C TRP A 194 -11.38 12.11 -4.21
N LEU A 195 -12.16 13.15 -3.90
CA LEU A 195 -12.56 13.45 -2.53
C LEU A 195 -13.46 12.34 -1.95
N GLN A 196 -14.38 11.82 -2.76
CA GLN A 196 -15.20 10.67 -2.38
C GLN A 196 -14.36 9.41 -2.13
N ARG A 197 -13.38 9.15 -3.00
CA ARG A 197 -12.52 7.96 -2.90
C ARG A 197 -11.57 8.06 -1.70
N VAL A 198 -10.93 9.21 -1.49
CA VAL A 198 -10.05 9.44 -0.34
C VAL A 198 -10.83 9.37 0.98
N ASN A 199 -12.03 9.97 1.07
CA ASN A 199 -12.87 9.85 2.26
C ASN A 199 -13.29 8.40 2.54
N PHE A 200 -13.54 7.61 1.49
CA PHE A 200 -13.81 6.19 1.60
C PHE A 200 -12.58 5.42 2.11
N VAL A 201 -11.39 5.65 1.53
CA VAL A 201 -10.12 5.04 1.95
C VAL A 201 -9.79 5.37 3.40
N LEU A 202 -9.96 6.63 3.81
CA LEU A 202 -9.78 7.08 5.19
C LEU A 202 -10.76 6.42 6.18
N CYS A 203 -11.88 5.88 5.67
CA CYS A 203 -12.85 5.12 6.47
C CYS A 203 -12.40 3.66 6.70
N GLN A 204 -11.50 3.14 5.86
CA GLN A 204 -11.00 1.75 5.91
C GLN A 204 -9.76 1.65 6.81
N GLY A 205 -9.95 1.85 8.12
CA GLY A 205 -8.90 1.75 9.14
C GLY A 205 -8.82 2.99 10.03
N ASP A 206 -7.59 3.34 10.43
CA ASP A 206 -7.30 4.38 11.43
C ASP A 206 -6.39 5.50 10.87
N MET A 207 -6.22 5.58 9.54
CA MET A 207 -5.46 6.65 8.89
C MET A 207 -5.98 8.05 9.25
N GLY A 208 -7.28 8.20 9.53
CA GLY A 208 -7.85 9.45 10.03
C GLY A 208 -7.21 9.94 11.34
N THR A 209 -6.85 9.01 12.24
CA THR A 209 -6.14 9.33 13.48
C THR A 209 -4.67 9.66 13.18
N ALA A 210 -4.04 8.86 12.32
CA ALA A 210 -2.63 9.06 11.93
C ALA A 210 -2.41 10.41 11.23
N ASP A 211 -3.35 10.83 10.38
CA ASP A 211 -3.29 12.04 9.56
C ASP A 211 -4.07 13.21 10.14
N LYS A 212 -4.47 13.14 11.42
CA LYS A 212 -5.31 14.17 12.07
C LYS A 212 -4.82 15.61 11.84
N HIS A 213 -3.50 15.82 11.78
CA HIS A 213 -2.90 17.13 11.61
C HIS A 213 -3.04 17.66 10.17
N TRP A 214 -3.04 16.78 9.16
CA TRP A 214 -3.36 17.13 7.77
C TRP A 214 -4.85 17.38 7.62
N LEU A 215 -5.69 16.47 8.11
CA LEU A 215 -7.15 16.57 7.98
C LEU A 215 -7.71 17.82 8.64
N ALA A 216 -7.14 18.25 9.78
CA ALA A 216 -7.54 19.48 10.46
C ALA A 216 -7.34 20.75 9.61
N GLN A 217 -6.36 20.76 8.68
CA GLN A 217 -6.06 21.90 7.81
C GLN A 217 -7.04 22.04 6.64
N TYR A 218 -7.71 20.95 6.28
CA TYR A 218 -8.50 20.86 5.05
C TYR A 218 -9.97 20.50 5.30
N LYS A 219 -10.43 20.48 6.56
CA LYS A 219 -11.79 20.05 6.93
C LYS A 219 -12.89 20.78 6.14
N GLU A 220 -12.69 22.06 5.81
CA GLU A 220 -13.63 22.89 5.04
C GLU A 220 -13.87 22.34 3.63
N THR A 221 -12.86 21.69 3.04
CA THR A 221 -12.95 21.07 1.70
C THR A 221 -13.89 19.86 1.65
N GLY A 222 -14.29 19.34 2.81
CA GLY A 222 -15.08 18.11 2.92
C GLY A 222 -14.24 16.85 3.05
N LEU A 223 -12.91 16.98 3.11
CA LEU A 223 -11.97 15.91 3.37
C LEU A 223 -12.07 15.45 4.83
N ALA A 224 -12.63 14.26 5.04
CA ALA A 224 -12.80 13.65 6.35
C ALA A 224 -13.11 12.14 6.19
N PRO A 225 -12.63 11.29 7.12
CA PRO A 225 -12.98 9.88 7.14
C PRO A 225 -14.48 9.65 7.05
N CYS A 226 -14.89 8.74 6.16
CA CYS A 226 -16.28 8.32 5.97
C CYS A 226 -17.26 9.42 5.49
N ASN A 227 -16.79 10.63 5.13
CA ASN A 227 -17.70 11.69 4.71
C ASN A 227 -18.21 11.47 3.28
N THR A 228 -19.49 11.09 3.18
CA THR A 228 -20.22 10.86 1.92
C THR A 228 -21.14 12.01 1.51
N LYS A 229 -21.35 13.01 2.38
CA LYS A 229 -22.31 14.10 2.17
C LYS A 229 -21.59 15.39 1.81
N LEU A 230 -21.19 15.51 0.55
CA LEU A 230 -20.47 16.67 0.03
C LEU A 230 -21.42 17.74 -0.50
N SER A 231 -21.18 18.99 -0.14
CA SER A 231 -21.91 20.15 -0.70
C SER A 231 -21.46 20.46 -2.12
N ALA A 232 -22.29 21.19 -2.88
CA ALA A 232 -21.92 21.65 -4.22
C ALA A 232 -20.64 22.51 -4.23
N ALA A 233 -20.41 23.30 -3.18
CA ALA A 233 -19.19 24.10 -3.03
C ALA A 233 -17.95 23.22 -2.82
N GLN A 234 -18.05 22.17 -2.00
CA GLN A 234 -16.95 21.20 -1.80
C GLN A 234 -16.66 20.40 -3.08
N MET A 235 -17.70 19.98 -3.81
CA MET A 235 -17.53 19.30 -5.10
C MET A 235 -16.84 20.20 -6.15
N ALA A 236 -17.22 21.48 -6.21
CA ALA A 236 -16.57 22.46 -7.09
C ALA A 236 -15.11 22.70 -6.70
N ALA A 237 -14.83 22.85 -5.39
CA ALA A 237 -13.48 23.00 -4.88
C ALA A 237 -12.62 21.76 -5.15
N ALA A 238 -13.15 20.54 -4.96
CA ALA A 238 -12.44 19.30 -5.25
C ALA A 238 -11.98 19.23 -6.71
N LYS A 239 -12.87 19.59 -7.66
CA LYS A 239 -12.53 19.65 -9.09
C LYS A 239 -11.44 20.68 -9.40
N GLN A 240 -11.51 21.86 -8.80
CA GLN A 240 -10.50 22.91 -9.00
C GLN A 240 -9.15 22.51 -8.38
N GLY A 241 -9.17 21.95 -7.17
CA GLY A 241 -8.00 21.48 -6.44
C GLY A 241 -7.26 20.39 -7.19
N GLU A 242 -7.98 19.41 -7.75
CA GLU A 242 -7.41 18.36 -8.61
C GLU A 242 -6.70 18.93 -9.83
N LYS A 243 -7.36 19.83 -10.56
CA LYS A 243 -6.77 20.48 -11.74
C LYS A 243 -5.47 21.23 -11.39
N GLN A 244 -5.48 22.03 -10.32
CA GLN A 244 -4.32 22.81 -9.91
C GLN A 244 -3.21 21.95 -9.32
N GLY A 245 -3.58 20.96 -8.50
CA GLY A 245 -2.64 20.06 -7.85
C GLY A 245 -1.91 19.16 -8.83
N LEU A 246 -2.61 18.56 -9.80
CA LEU A 246 -1.97 17.80 -10.88
C LEU A 246 -1.03 18.67 -11.72
N ALA A 247 -1.44 19.89 -12.08
CA ALA A 247 -0.57 20.79 -12.82
C ALA A 247 0.69 21.14 -12.02
N TYR A 248 0.56 21.32 -10.71
CA TYR A 248 1.66 21.59 -9.80
C TYR A 248 2.64 20.40 -9.69
N LEU A 249 2.14 19.20 -9.43
CA LEU A 249 2.95 17.98 -9.35
C LEU A 249 3.69 17.72 -10.67
N ASN A 250 3.01 17.79 -11.81
CA ASN A 250 3.67 17.63 -13.12
C ASN A 250 4.79 18.66 -13.38
N ALA A 251 4.66 19.88 -12.85
CA ALA A 251 5.71 20.90 -12.94
C ALA A 251 6.85 20.72 -11.92
N LEU A 252 6.63 19.94 -10.86
CA LEU A 252 7.61 19.59 -9.85
C LEU A 252 8.40 18.34 -10.23
N LEU A 253 7.75 17.34 -10.84
CA LEU A 253 8.32 16.08 -11.32
C LEU A 253 9.72 16.18 -11.96
N PRO A 254 9.99 17.05 -12.97
CA PRO A 254 11.31 17.10 -13.61
C PRO A 254 12.44 17.64 -12.69
N LYS A 255 12.10 18.14 -11.50
CA LYS A 255 13.06 18.62 -10.49
C LYS A 255 13.43 17.54 -9.49
N MET A 256 12.76 16.38 -9.51
CA MET A 256 13.03 15.27 -8.61
C MET A 256 14.24 14.48 -9.12
N THR A 257 15.35 14.52 -8.37
CA THR A 257 16.62 13.88 -8.74
C THR A 257 17.10 12.85 -7.71
N SER A 258 16.40 12.72 -6.58
CA SER A 258 16.70 11.76 -5.51
C SER A 258 15.41 11.07 -5.09
N SER A 259 15.50 9.78 -4.76
CA SER A 259 14.42 9.02 -4.12
C SER A 259 14.33 9.28 -2.62
N GLU A 260 15.34 9.94 -2.03
CA GLU A 260 15.37 10.29 -0.62
C GLU A 260 14.19 11.20 -0.27
N GLY A 261 13.42 10.81 0.73
CA GLY A 261 12.25 11.56 1.18
C GLY A 261 11.00 11.39 0.31
N LEU A 262 11.03 10.52 -0.72
CA LEU A 262 9.89 10.22 -1.60
C LEU A 262 9.21 8.88 -1.25
N LEU A 263 10.00 7.85 -0.94
CA LEU A 263 9.55 6.50 -0.61
C LEU A 263 10.08 6.12 0.78
N GLY A 264 9.21 5.60 1.64
CA GLY A 264 9.57 5.39 3.04
C GLY A 264 8.40 4.96 3.91
N THR A 265 8.68 4.84 5.20
CA THR A 265 7.70 4.52 6.24
C THR A 265 6.99 5.79 6.74
N ARG A 266 5.90 5.60 7.48
CA ARG A 266 5.21 6.70 8.16
C ARG A 266 6.12 7.41 9.18
N ALA A 267 7.03 6.70 9.84
CA ALA A 267 7.95 7.29 10.80
C ALA A 267 8.86 8.35 10.14
N GLU A 268 9.31 8.09 8.92
CA GLU A 268 10.19 8.98 8.15
C GLU A 268 9.40 10.09 7.46
N LEU A 269 8.24 9.75 6.90
CA LEU A 269 7.57 10.60 5.91
C LEU A 269 6.28 11.25 6.38
N GLN A 270 5.75 11.00 7.58
CA GLN A 270 4.46 11.59 8.02
C GLN A 270 4.45 13.12 8.05
N ASN A 271 5.59 13.75 8.38
CA ASN A 271 5.75 15.19 8.49
C ASN A 271 6.41 15.83 7.25
N GLN A 272 6.70 15.03 6.21
CA GLN A 272 7.26 15.52 4.95
C GLN A 272 6.25 16.43 4.25
N LYS A 273 6.75 17.36 3.42
CA LYS A 273 5.89 18.14 2.53
C LYS A 273 5.08 17.21 1.62
N ARG A 274 3.77 17.44 1.53
CA ARG A 274 2.84 16.54 0.82
C ARG A 274 3.07 16.50 -0.69
N ASP A 275 3.61 17.57 -1.27
CA ASP A 275 4.03 17.59 -2.67
C ASP A 275 5.17 16.61 -2.92
N LEU A 276 6.24 16.64 -2.12
CA LEU A 276 7.35 15.69 -2.23
C LEU A 276 6.90 14.24 -1.97
N PHE A 277 6.03 14.02 -0.99
CA PHE A 277 5.47 12.68 -0.76
C PHE A 277 4.65 12.19 -1.96
N ALA A 278 3.81 13.05 -2.55
CA ALA A 278 3.02 12.74 -3.73
C ALA A 278 3.88 12.41 -4.97
N GLU A 279 5.04 13.06 -5.12
CA GLU A 279 6.00 12.72 -6.18
C GLU A 279 6.52 11.28 -6.07
N GLY A 280 6.64 10.72 -4.85
CA GLY A 280 6.98 9.31 -4.67
C GLY A 280 5.97 8.37 -5.34
N THR A 281 4.67 8.69 -5.21
CA THR A 281 3.60 7.98 -5.92
C THR A 281 3.68 8.20 -7.43
N LEU A 282 3.92 9.43 -7.89
CA LEU A 282 3.96 9.76 -9.32
C LEU A 282 5.15 9.12 -10.06
N ILE A 283 6.32 9.06 -9.41
CA ILE A 283 7.57 8.56 -9.99
C ILE A 283 7.67 7.03 -9.95
N GLY A 284 7.23 6.42 -8.83
CA GLY A 284 7.49 5.04 -8.51
C GLY A 284 6.48 4.47 -7.52
N GLN A 285 5.19 4.47 -7.90
CA GLN A 285 4.15 3.89 -7.07
C GLN A 285 4.51 2.46 -6.63
N TRP A 286 4.39 2.17 -5.33
CA TRP A 286 4.72 0.87 -4.72
C TRP A 286 6.21 0.53 -4.69
N GLY A 287 7.08 1.53 -4.96
CA GLY A 287 8.52 1.39 -4.85
C GLY A 287 8.99 1.14 -3.42
N LEU A 288 10.10 0.43 -3.30
CA LEU A 288 10.78 0.22 -2.02
C LEU A 288 11.48 1.51 -1.57
N PRO A 289 11.57 1.76 -0.26
CA PRO A 289 12.46 2.77 0.29
C PRO A 289 13.93 2.56 -0.15
N PRO A 290 14.71 3.65 -0.31
CA PRO A 290 16.06 3.59 -0.88
C PRO A 290 17.06 2.74 -0.08
N GLU A 291 16.84 2.56 1.22
CA GLU A 291 17.67 1.69 2.07
C GLU A 291 17.52 0.19 1.75
N GLU A 292 16.42 -0.21 1.09
CA GLU A 292 16.24 -1.58 0.60
C GLU A 292 16.65 -1.73 -0.86
N SER A 293 16.30 -0.76 -1.70
CA SER A 293 16.57 -0.83 -3.13
C SER A 293 16.66 0.56 -3.74
N VAL A 294 17.71 0.79 -4.54
CA VAL A 294 17.87 2.00 -5.36
C VAL A 294 17.97 1.57 -6.81
N THR A 295 17.23 2.26 -7.68
CA THR A 295 17.39 2.16 -9.13
C THR A 295 17.87 3.51 -9.65
N LEU A 296 18.94 3.50 -10.43
CA LEU A 296 19.43 4.69 -11.14
C LEU A 296 18.71 4.75 -12.49
N ARG A 297 18.13 5.91 -12.82
CA ARG A 297 17.63 6.21 -14.16
C ARG A 297 18.71 6.93 -14.97
#